data_AF-A0A9Q0WR94-F1
#
_entry.id   AF-A0A9Q0WR94-F1
#
_cell.length_a   1.000
_cell.length_b   1.000
_cell.length_c   1.000
_cell.angle_alpha   90.00
_cell.angle_beta   90.00
_cell.angle_gamma   90.00
#
_symmetry.space_group_name_H-M   'P 1'
#
loop_
_entity.id
_entity.type
_entity.pdbx_description
1 polymer ?
#
loop_
_entity_poly.entity_id
_entity_poly.type
_entity_poly.pdbx_seq_one_letter_code
_entity_poly.pdbx_strand_id
1 'polypeptide(L)'
;MSVEKTIMMDAWIRGVVEAIHSAPHQTVLYLAGGASQALGWLMSVPGASNTVLEAVVPYSRMSFVQLLGKIPSQHCSRQTAEEMALLAYNRGLKLSSPGDPVVGVGFTGSLASSRPKFGDHRFYLSTRTSDRLSVSTVTLSKGLRTREQEDTVSSQLLLKAIANACKVQTASVSHLTESDMSDEHETHFSEDQELEQLIDGKICFKVYSFSSETYRSTAERKIILSGSFDPLHEGHIKLLEVATSICGNGYPCFEISSVNADKPPLSVSQIKDRVKQFEKAGEAHYLIVSRLDMYYVSVEGS
;
A
#
# COMPACT_ATOMS: atom_id res chain seq x y z
N MET A 1 5.59 29.79 35.79
CA MET A 1 6.45 28.75 35.17
C MET A 1 5.64 27.47 35.05
N SER A 2 5.11 27.21 33.86
CA SER A 2 4.66 25.86 33.46
C SER A 2 4.35 25.87 31.96
N VAL A 3 5.35 26.30 31.19
CA VAL A 3 5.45 26.02 29.75
C VAL A 3 6.38 24.82 29.64
N GLU A 4 5.85 23.62 29.78
CA GLU A 4 6.46 22.35 29.35
C GLU A 4 5.48 21.20 29.61
N LYS A 5 4.32 21.26 28.94
CA LYS A 5 3.61 20.04 28.58
C LYS A 5 3.87 19.79 27.11
N THR A 6 5.16 19.65 26.77
CA THR A 6 5.54 19.02 25.52
C THR A 6 4.82 17.69 25.49
N ILE A 7 3.98 17.47 24.48
CA ILE A 7 3.31 16.19 24.23
C ILE A 7 4.44 15.21 23.93
N MET A 8 5.03 14.63 24.98
CA MET A 8 6.04 13.60 24.86
C MET A 8 5.34 12.40 24.23
N MET A 9 5.69 12.12 22.99
CA MET A 9 5.31 10.88 22.33
C MET A 9 5.76 9.72 23.20
N ASP A 10 4.83 8.82 23.52
CA ASP A 10 5.11 7.67 24.37
C ASP A 10 6.27 6.86 23.77
N ALA A 11 7.21 6.43 24.63
CA ALA A 11 8.50 5.89 24.19
C ALA A 11 8.34 4.65 23.30
N TRP A 12 7.30 3.84 23.56
CA TRP A 12 7.01 2.68 22.73
C TRP A 12 6.46 3.08 21.34
N ILE A 13 5.65 4.15 21.24
CA ILE A 13 5.12 4.63 19.95
C ILE A 13 6.28 5.08 19.10
N ARG A 14 7.21 5.84 19.69
CA ARG A 14 8.42 6.28 19.00
C ARG A 14 9.26 5.09 18.52
N GLY A 15 9.49 4.08 19.37
CA GLY A 15 10.24 2.88 18.99
C GLY A 15 9.60 2.09 17.85
N VAL A 16 8.27 1.95 17.84
CA VAL A 16 7.55 1.29 16.74
C VAL A 16 7.68 2.11 15.44
N VAL A 17 7.54 3.43 15.50
CA VAL A 17 7.66 4.29 14.32
C VAL A 17 9.09 4.30 13.77
N GLU A 18 10.11 4.36 14.62
CA GLU A 18 11.52 4.25 14.19
C GLU A 18 11.80 2.90 13.51
N ALA A 19 11.21 1.81 14.03
CA ALA A 19 11.34 0.49 13.43
C ALA A 19 10.59 0.38 12.09
N ILE A 20 9.42 0.99 11.95
CA ILE A 20 8.71 1.14 10.66
C ILE A 20 9.59 1.90 9.66
N HIS A 21 10.21 3.02 10.07
CA HIS A 21 11.09 3.82 9.20
C HIS A 21 12.40 3.16 8.82
N SER A 22 12.83 2.17 9.59
CA SER A 22 14.01 1.35 9.30
C SER A 22 13.69 0.18 8.35
N ALA A 23 12.42 -0.18 8.21
CA ALA A 23 11.99 -1.22 7.28
C ALA A 23 12.01 -0.68 5.82
N PRO A 24 12.20 -1.54 4.81
CA PRO A 24 12.23 -1.10 3.40
C PRO A 24 10.84 -0.75 2.84
N HIS A 25 9.79 -0.87 3.64
CA HIS A 25 8.42 -0.77 3.17
C HIS A 25 8.01 0.69 2.98
N GLN A 26 7.36 0.96 1.86
CA GLN A 26 6.77 2.25 1.52
C GLN A 26 5.24 2.16 1.62
N THR A 27 4.60 3.22 2.10
CA THR A 27 3.22 3.23 2.58
C THR A 27 2.43 4.37 1.98
N VAL A 28 1.18 4.09 1.63
CA VAL A 28 0.16 5.11 1.34
C VAL A 28 -0.99 4.93 2.32
N LEU A 29 -1.43 6.02 2.95
CA LEU A 29 -2.43 5.99 4.01
C LEU A 29 -3.70 6.74 3.62
N TYR A 30 -4.83 6.05 3.58
CA TYR A 30 -6.14 6.66 3.46
C TYR A 30 -6.90 6.54 4.77
N LEU A 31 -7.17 7.67 5.43
CA LEU A 31 -7.73 7.70 6.79
C LEU A 31 -9.02 8.52 6.85
N ALA A 32 -10.11 7.94 7.36
CA ALA A 32 -11.37 8.65 7.54
C ALA A 32 -11.97 8.39 8.93
N GLY A 33 -12.45 9.45 9.59
CA GLY A 33 -13.25 9.31 10.81
C GLY A 33 -12.50 8.89 12.09
N GLY A 34 -11.17 8.70 12.04
CA GLY A 34 -10.32 8.38 13.19
C GLY A 34 -8.86 8.15 12.81
N ALA A 35 -8.07 7.61 13.75
CA ALA A 35 -6.64 7.31 13.63
C ALA A 35 -5.74 8.48 13.19
N SER A 36 -6.15 9.73 13.48
CA SER A 36 -5.43 10.92 13.00
C SER A 36 -4.07 11.11 13.68
N GLN A 37 -3.95 10.72 14.95
CA GLN A 37 -2.68 10.81 15.69
C GLN A 37 -1.60 9.90 15.10
N ALA A 38 -1.95 8.75 14.52
CA ALA A 38 -0.98 7.85 13.85
C ALA A 38 -0.23 8.55 12.72
N LEU A 39 -0.94 9.36 11.92
CA LEU A 39 -0.31 10.16 10.87
C LEU A 39 0.67 11.18 11.46
N GLY A 40 0.26 11.89 12.53
CA GLY A 40 1.14 12.82 13.22
C GLY A 40 2.40 12.14 13.77
N TRP A 41 2.26 10.96 14.38
CA TRP A 41 3.35 10.16 14.90
C TRP A 41 4.33 9.69 13.82
N LEU A 42 3.81 9.13 12.71
CA LEU A 42 4.62 8.72 11.56
C LEU A 42 5.39 9.89 10.94
N MET A 43 4.81 11.09 10.89
CA MET A 43 5.47 12.24 10.27
C MET A 43 6.43 12.99 11.20
N SER A 44 6.29 12.82 12.52
CA SER A 44 7.10 13.57 13.51
C SER A 44 8.44 12.89 13.83
N VAL A 45 8.63 11.63 13.45
CA VAL A 45 9.85 10.88 13.70
C VAL A 45 10.75 10.93 12.44
N PRO A 46 12.06 11.18 12.57
CA PRO A 46 12.99 11.15 11.44
C PRO A 46 12.93 9.82 10.68
N GLY A 47 13.03 9.88 9.34
CA GLY A 47 12.91 8.72 8.46
C GLY A 47 11.52 8.58 7.80
N ALA A 48 10.57 9.44 8.13
CA ALA A 48 9.23 9.45 7.53
C ALA A 48 9.24 9.43 5.98
N SER A 49 10.16 10.14 5.33
CA SER A 49 10.29 10.17 3.87
C SER A 49 10.67 8.83 3.23
N ASN A 50 11.24 7.91 4.00
CA ASN A 50 11.58 6.56 3.52
C ASN A 50 10.36 5.64 3.50
N THR A 51 9.34 5.96 4.30
CA THR A 51 8.17 5.10 4.52
C THR A 51 6.89 5.71 3.97
N VAL A 52 6.58 6.98 4.26
CA VAL A 52 5.28 7.58 3.94
C VAL A 52 5.37 8.26 2.58
N LEU A 53 4.78 7.63 1.56
CA LEU A 53 4.71 8.17 0.20
C LEU A 53 3.59 9.20 0.07
N GLU A 54 2.42 8.90 0.64
CA GLU A 54 1.24 9.75 0.55
C GLU A 54 0.29 9.46 1.71
N ALA A 55 -0.37 10.51 2.21
CA ALA A 55 -1.48 10.39 3.16
C ALA A 55 -2.66 11.24 2.68
N VAL A 56 -3.85 10.64 2.61
CA VAL A 56 -5.10 11.31 2.22
C VAL A 56 -6.13 11.14 3.32
N VAL A 57 -6.73 12.25 3.73
CA VAL A 57 -7.82 12.27 4.73
C VAL A 57 -9.11 12.74 4.05
N PRO A 58 -9.87 11.83 3.40
CA PRO A 58 -11.07 12.19 2.64
C PRO A 58 -12.25 12.53 3.56
N TYR A 59 -12.22 13.72 4.17
CA TYR A 59 -13.15 14.05 5.27
C TYR A 59 -14.58 14.39 4.80
N SER A 60 -14.72 15.05 3.65
CA SER A 60 -16.04 15.37 3.10
C SER A 60 -16.61 14.17 2.34
N ARG A 61 -17.94 14.04 2.32
CA ARG A 61 -18.62 12.97 1.58
C ARG A 61 -18.19 12.92 0.11
N MET A 62 -18.05 14.08 -0.53
CA MET A 62 -17.63 14.17 -1.93
C MET A 62 -16.18 13.73 -2.14
N SER A 63 -15.26 14.13 -1.25
CA SER A 63 -13.87 13.66 -1.30
C SER A 63 -13.78 12.14 -1.12
N PHE A 64 -14.60 11.57 -0.24
CA PHE A 64 -14.67 10.12 -0.03
C PHE A 64 -15.19 9.38 -1.27
N VAL A 65 -16.24 9.89 -1.92
CA VAL A 65 -16.80 9.31 -3.16
C VAL A 65 -15.79 9.41 -4.30
N GLN A 66 -15.09 10.54 -4.44
CA GLN A 66 -14.05 10.72 -5.45
C GLN A 66 -12.88 9.76 -5.24
N LEU A 67 -12.46 9.55 -3.98
CA LEU A 67 -11.40 8.59 -3.66
C LEU A 67 -11.80 7.16 -4.06
N LEU A 68 -13.02 6.73 -3.72
CA LEU A 68 -13.50 5.38 -4.01
C LEU A 68 -13.92 5.17 -5.47
N GLY A 69 -14.16 6.24 -6.23
CA GLY A 69 -14.75 6.19 -7.57
C GLY A 69 -16.22 5.75 -7.58
N LYS A 70 -16.87 5.65 -6.42
CA LYS A 70 -18.25 5.21 -6.26
C LYS A 70 -18.85 5.69 -4.95
N ILE A 71 -20.18 5.65 -4.85
CA ILE A 71 -20.89 5.91 -3.59
C ILE A 71 -20.92 4.61 -2.79
N PRO A 72 -20.26 4.53 -1.62
CA PRO A 72 -20.30 3.34 -0.79
C PRO A 72 -21.68 3.20 -0.12
N SER A 73 -22.12 1.97 0.11
CA SER A 73 -23.36 1.69 0.88
C SER A 73 -23.23 2.18 2.33
N GLN A 74 -22.05 2.04 2.92
CA GLN A 74 -21.71 2.54 4.25
C GLN A 74 -20.30 3.14 4.22
N HIS A 75 -20.12 4.32 4.83
CA HIS A 75 -18.79 4.96 4.91
C HIS A 75 -17.85 4.28 5.91
N CYS A 76 -18.40 3.68 6.96
CA CYS A 76 -17.66 3.00 8.03
C CYS A 76 -18.01 1.51 8.03
N SER A 77 -17.31 0.73 7.21
CA SER A 77 -17.51 -0.71 7.09
C SER A 77 -16.19 -1.42 6.77
N ARG A 78 -16.15 -2.74 7.00
CA ARG A 78 -15.04 -3.61 6.62
C ARG A 78 -14.71 -3.50 5.12
N GLN A 79 -15.72 -3.64 4.26
CA GLN A 79 -15.55 -3.54 2.81
C GLN A 79 -14.92 -2.21 2.40
N THR A 80 -15.35 -1.11 3.01
CA THR A 80 -14.79 0.21 2.71
C THR A 80 -13.32 0.34 3.11
N ALA A 81 -12.92 -0.19 4.27
CA ALA A 81 -11.52 -0.19 4.68
C ALA A 81 -10.65 -1.02 3.72
N GLU A 82 -11.12 -2.19 3.29
CA GLU A 82 -10.44 -3.04 2.32
C GLU A 82 -10.27 -2.35 0.95
N GLU A 83 -11.34 -1.70 0.45
CA GLU A 83 -11.30 -0.92 -0.80
C GLU A 83 -10.31 0.25 -0.70
N MET A 84 -10.31 0.98 0.42
CA MET A 84 -9.34 2.05 0.67
C MET A 84 -7.91 1.52 0.71
N ALA A 85 -7.66 0.39 1.37
CA ALA A 85 -6.34 -0.23 1.43
C ALA A 85 -5.86 -0.70 0.04
N LEU A 86 -6.75 -1.27 -0.78
CA LEU A 86 -6.42 -1.66 -2.15
C LEU A 86 -6.10 -0.47 -3.05
N LEU A 87 -6.88 0.61 -2.96
CA LEU A 87 -6.62 1.85 -3.70
C LEU A 87 -5.30 2.50 -3.25
N ALA A 88 -5.03 2.52 -1.94
CA ALA A 88 -3.77 2.99 -1.38
C ALA A 88 -2.60 2.14 -1.85
N TYR A 89 -2.76 0.81 -1.92
CA TYR A 89 -1.73 -0.10 -2.42
C TYR A 89 -1.41 0.16 -3.89
N ASN A 90 -2.42 0.30 -4.75
CA ASN A 90 -2.25 0.66 -6.16
C ASN A 90 -1.59 2.04 -6.34
N ARG A 91 -1.93 3.00 -5.48
CA ARG A 91 -1.29 4.31 -5.46
C ARG A 91 0.18 4.19 -5.04
N GLY A 92 0.46 3.41 -4.02
CA GLY A 92 1.80 3.13 -3.53
C GLY A 92 2.67 2.48 -4.61
N LEU A 93 2.17 1.48 -5.34
CA LEU A 93 2.89 0.88 -6.45
C LEU A 93 3.36 1.91 -7.48
N LYS A 94 2.49 2.86 -7.83
CA LYS A 94 2.81 3.93 -8.81
C LYS A 94 3.85 4.93 -8.29
N LEU A 95 3.85 5.20 -6.99
CA LEU A 95 4.74 6.17 -6.34
C LEU A 95 6.06 5.55 -5.87
N SER A 96 6.08 4.23 -5.65
CA SER A 96 7.22 3.56 -5.04
C SER A 96 8.41 3.44 -5.98
N SER A 97 9.57 3.38 -5.35
CA SER A 97 10.78 2.92 -6.04
C SER A 97 10.66 1.42 -6.32
N PRO A 98 11.19 0.90 -7.45
CA PRO A 98 11.14 -0.52 -7.74
C PRO A 98 11.93 -1.32 -6.70
N GLY A 99 11.40 -2.49 -6.36
CA GLY A 99 12.01 -3.38 -5.38
C GLY A 99 11.69 -3.03 -3.94
N ASP A 100 11.25 -1.80 -3.63
CA ASP A 100 10.75 -1.47 -2.29
C ASP A 100 9.33 -2.03 -2.10
N PRO A 101 9.09 -2.84 -1.06
CA PRO A 101 7.76 -3.38 -0.79
C PRO A 101 6.74 -2.28 -0.49
N VAL A 102 5.52 -2.40 -1.02
CA VAL A 102 4.46 -1.42 -0.83
C VAL A 102 3.39 -1.93 0.13
N VAL A 103 2.92 -1.05 1.02
CA VAL A 103 1.80 -1.26 1.92
C VAL A 103 0.74 -0.19 1.68
N GLY A 104 -0.45 -0.59 1.22
CA GLY A 104 -1.62 0.27 1.20
C GLY A 104 -2.37 0.20 2.53
N VAL A 105 -2.77 1.34 3.09
CA VAL A 105 -3.47 1.41 4.37
C VAL A 105 -4.82 2.08 4.18
N GLY A 106 -5.88 1.43 4.64
CA GLY A 106 -7.24 1.97 4.67
C GLY A 106 -7.78 1.98 6.09
N PHE A 107 -8.27 3.13 6.54
CA PHE A 107 -8.93 3.26 7.84
C PHE A 107 -10.25 4.00 7.68
N THR A 108 -11.32 3.46 8.26
CA THR A 108 -12.58 4.18 8.44
C THR A 108 -13.17 3.96 9.83
N GLY A 109 -13.53 5.05 10.50
CA GLY A 109 -14.01 5.06 11.87
C GLY A 109 -15.29 5.85 12.07
N SER A 110 -16.15 5.34 12.93
CA SER A 110 -17.26 6.04 13.55
C SER A 110 -16.98 6.18 15.04
N LEU A 111 -16.07 7.09 15.39
CA LEU A 111 -15.71 7.41 16.77
C LEU A 111 -16.71 8.39 17.41
N ALA A 112 -16.52 8.70 18.69
CA ALA A 112 -17.32 9.64 19.45
C ALA A 112 -17.48 11.01 18.75
N SER A 113 -18.59 11.69 18.96
CA SER A 113 -18.82 13.03 18.41
C SER A 113 -19.57 13.90 19.40
N SER A 114 -19.57 15.22 19.15
CA SER A 114 -20.31 16.19 19.99
C SER A 114 -21.80 15.85 20.11
N ARG A 115 -22.39 15.28 19.05
CA ARG A 115 -23.71 14.66 19.09
C ARG A 115 -23.56 13.16 19.41
N PRO A 116 -24.24 12.63 20.44
CA PRO A 116 -24.22 11.21 20.74
C PRO A 116 -24.69 10.38 19.54
N LYS A 117 -23.97 9.29 19.24
CA LYS A 117 -24.34 8.36 18.17
C LYS A 117 -25.21 7.23 18.69
N PHE A 118 -26.28 6.94 17.95
CA PHE A 118 -27.13 5.78 18.23
C PHE A 118 -26.39 4.46 17.97
N GLY A 119 -25.65 4.36 16.87
CA GLY A 119 -24.81 3.19 16.55
C GLY A 119 -23.50 3.13 17.35
N ASP A 120 -22.84 1.97 17.36
CA ASP A 120 -21.61 1.74 18.11
C ASP A 120 -20.45 2.65 17.71
N HIS A 121 -19.55 2.89 18.66
CA HIS A 121 -18.25 3.45 18.35
C HIS A 121 -17.40 2.32 17.78
N ARG A 122 -17.05 2.42 16.51
CA ARG A 122 -16.36 1.32 15.82
C ARG A 122 -15.43 1.86 14.76
N PHE A 123 -14.42 1.08 14.42
CA PHE A 123 -13.56 1.37 13.30
C PHE A 123 -13.11 0.09 12.62
N TYR A 124 -12.69 0.26 11.38
CA TYR A 124 -12.16 -0.76 10.51
C TYR A 124 -10.83 -0.25 9.99
N LEU A 125 -9.80 -1.07 10.13
CA LEU A 125 -8.49 -0.81 9.56
C LEU A 125 -8.12 -1.98 8.68
N SER A 126 -7.45 -1.70 7.57
CA SER A 126 -6.97 -2.70 6.64
C SER A 126 -5.61 -2.31 6.10
N THR A 127 -4.74 -3.32 5.97
CA THR A 127 -3.45 -3.18 5.30
C THR A 127 -3.40 -4.15 4.13
N ARG A 128 -2.94 -3.65 2.98
CA ARG A 128 -2.81 -4.40 1.73
C ARG A 128 -1.36 -4.41 1.26
N THR A 129 -0.88 -5.60 0.92
CA THR A 129 0.40 -5.84 0.23
C THR A 129 0.13 -6.69 -1.02
N SER A 130 1.16 -7.11 -1.74
CA SER A 130 0.99 -8.00 -2.91
C SER A 130 0.32 -9.31 -2.50
N ASP A 131 0.87 -9.96 -1.47
CA ASP A 131 0.58 -11.33 -1.05
C ASP A 131 -0.36 -11.41 0.16
N ARG A 132 -0.76 -10.28 0.75
CA ARG A 132 -1.57 -10.27 1.96
C ARG A 132 -2.54 -9.11 2.07
N LEU A 133 -3.74 -9.41 2.56
CA LEU A 133 -4.75 -8.47 3.04
C LEU A 133 -5.04 -8.78 4.52
N SER A 134 -4.81 -7.81 5.40
CA SER A 134 -5.17 -7.90 6.81
C SER A 134 -6.23 -6.87 7.13
N VAL A 135 -7.18 -7.23 7.99
CA VAL A 135 -8.33 -6.42 8.38
C VAL A 135 -8.60 -6.60 9.86
N SER A 136 -8.75 -5.49 10.59
CA SER A 136 -9.23 -5.51 11.97
C SER A 136 -10.51 -4.71 12.09
N THR A 137 -11.52 -5.32 12.69
CA THR A 137 -12.77 -4.68 13.10
C THR A 137 -12.76 -4.51 14.60
N VAL A 138 -12.96 -3.28 15.07
CA VAL A 138 -12.99 -2.99 16.50
C VAL A 138 -14.23 -2.22 16.86
N THR A 139 -14.93 -2.69 17.89
CA THR A 139 -16.04 -1.99 18.53
C THR A 139 -15.60 -1.54 19.91
N LEU A 140 -15.59 -0.22 20.12
CA LEU A 140 -15.23 0.44 21.36
C LEU A 140 -16.46 0.58 22.28
N SER A 141 -16.21 0.39 23.56
CA SER A 141 -17.21 0.57 24.61
C SER A 141 -17.61 2.05 24.74
N LYS A 142 -18.88 2.37 24.51
CA LYS A 142 -19.38 3.75 24.56
C LYS A 142 -19.23 4.36 25.96
N GLY A 143 -18.85 5.64 26.00
CA GLY A 143 -18.80 6.43 27.24
C GLY A 143 -17.56 6.19 28.11
N LEU A 144 -16.70 5.22 27.78
CA LEU A 144 -15.45 4.99 28.50
C LEU A 144 -14.32 5.95 28.08
N ARG A 145 -14.40 6.50 26.86
CA ARG A 145 -13.34 7.31 26.26
C ARG A 145 -13.91 8.59 25.63
N THR A 146 -13.12 9.66 25.68
CA THR A 146 -13.35 10.87 24.89
C THR A 146 -13.04 10.61 23.42
N ARG A 147 -13.50 11.49 22.52
CA ARG A 147 -13.15 11.41 21.09
C ARG A 147 -11.63 11.39 20.84
N GLU A 148 -10.87 12.15 21.63
CA GLU A 148 -9.41 12.15 21.53
C GLU A 148 -8.83 10.80 21.95
N GLN A 149 -9.30 10.23 23.06
CA GLN A 149 -8.84 8.93 23.56
C GLN A 149 -9.20 7.78 22.60
N GLU A 150 -10.37 7.81 21.97
CA GLU A 150 -10.72 6.84 20.91
C GLU A 150 -9.85 7.02 19.67
N ASP A 151 -9.45 8.25 19.33
CA ASP A 151 -8.48 8.50 18.27
C ASP A 151 -7.11 7.93 18.62
N THR A 152 -6.68 8.08 19.87
CA THR A 152 -5.41 7.53 20.36
C THR A 152 -5.40 6.01 20.24
N VAL A 153 -6.44 5.32 20.73
CA VAL A 153 -6.54 3.85 20.65
C VAL A 153 -6.57 3.37 19.20
N SER A 154 -7.39 3.99 18.35
CA SER A 154 -7.45 3.63 16.93
C SER A 154 -6.13 3.92 16.19
N SER A 155 -5.42 4.99 16.56
CA SER A 155 -4.10 5.32 16.01
C SER A 155 -3.03 4.30 16.42
N GLN A 156 -3.04 3.85 17.68
CA GLN A 156 -2.11 2.85 18.19
C GLN A 156 -2.32 1.50 17.48
N LEU A 157 -3.57 1.10 17.28
CA LEU A 157 -3.89 -0.13 16.55
C LEU A 157 -3.56 -0.03 15.06
N LEU A 158 -3.74 1.14 14.44
CA LEU A 158 -3.30 1.39 13.08
C LEU A 158 -1.78 1.25 12.95
N LEU A 159 -1.00 1.82 13.88
CA LEU A 159 0.46 1.66 13.89
C LEU A 159 0.88 0.20 14.03
N LYS A 160 0.22 -0.57 14.92
CA LYS A 160 0.47 -2.00 15.06
C LYS A 160 0.21 -2.75 13.74
N ALA A 161 -0.90 -2.44 13.07
CA ALA A 161 -1.21 -3.06 11.78
C ALA A 161 -0.19 -2.72 10.69
N ILE A 162 0.25 -1.45 10.60
CA ILE A 162 1.31 -1.01 9.68
C ILE A 162 2.62 -1.74 10.00
N ALA A 163 3.01 -1.83 11.27
CA ALA A 163 4.23 -2.52 11.67
C ALA A 163 4.18 -4.02 11.28
N ASN A 164 3.06 -4.70 11.53
CA ASN A 164 2.86 -6.09 11.12
C ASN A 164 2.93 -6.24 9.59
N ALA A 165 2.32 -5.31 8.84
CA ALA A 165 2.41 -5.28 7.38
C ALA A 165 3.86 -5.10 6.90
N CYS A 166 4.65 -4.29 7.61
CA CYS A 166 6.07 -4.06 7.36
C CYS A 166 6.99 -5.17 7.91
N LYS A 167 6.43 -6.25 8.48
CA LYS A 167 7.17 -7.35 9.12
C LYS A 167 8.07 -6.88 10.28
N VAL A 168 7.67 -5.79 10.94
CA VAL A 168 8.33 -5.24 12.13
C VAL A 168 7.71 -5.87 13.36
N GLN A 169 8.54 -6.45 14.22
CA GLN A 169 8.06 -7.03 15.47
C GLN A 169 7.67 -5.92 16.44
N THR A 170 6.41 -5.93 16.87
CA THR A 170 5.88 -5.00 17.88
C THR A 170 5.76 -5.72 19.22
N ALA A 171 6.12 -5.03 20.30
CA ALA A 171 5.78 -5.52 21.64
C ALA A 171 4.24 -5.57 21.75
N SER A 172 3.70 -6.69 22.24
CA SER A 172 2.25 -6.82 22.43
C SER A 172 1.81 -5.88 23.55
N VAL A 173 1.20 -4.77 23.17
CA VAL A 173 0.53 -3.89 24.12
C VAL A 173 -0.98 -4.02 23.87
N SER A 174 -1.69 -4.58 24.86
CA SER A 174 -3.15 -4.67 24.84
C SER A 174 -3.75 -3.31 25.19
N HIS A 175 -4.10 -2.53 24.17
CA HIS A 175 -4.70 -1.19 24.32
C HIS A 175 -6.24 -1.20 24.38
N LEU A 176 -6.83 -2.37 24.16
CA LEU A 176 -8.26 -2.63 24.26
C LEU A 176 -8.61 -3.04 25.69
N THR A 177 -9.76 -2.59 26.18
CA THR A 177 -10.31 -3.10 27.44
C THR A 177 -10.91 -4.49 27.21
N GLU A 178 -11.11 -5.26 28.29
CA GLU A 178 -11.80 -6.58 28.20
C GLU A 178 -13.21 -6.48 27.59
N SER A 179 -13.82 -5.30 27.63
CA SER A 179 -15.13 -5.01 27.06
C SER A 179 -15.12 -4.59 25.59
N ASP A 180 -13.96 -4.25 25.03
CA ASP A 180 -13.84 -3.90 23.62
C ASP A 180 -13.79 -5.18 22.78
N MET A 181 -14.56 -5.21 21.69
CA MET A 181 -14.62 -6.37 20.81
C MET A 181 -13.70 -6.15 19.61
N SER A 182 -12.87 -7.14 19.31
CA SER A 182 -11.91 -7.13 18.21
C SER A 182 -12.04 -8.40 17.39
N ASP A 183 -12.16 -8.26 16.07
CA ASP A 183 -12.12 -9.35 15.10
C ASP A 183 -11.02 -9.04 14.07
N GLU A 184 -10.05 -9.95 13.95
CA GLU A 184 -8.94 -9.84 13.00
C GLU A 184 -9.07 -10.94 11.94
N HIS A 185 -8.99 -10.53 10.67
CA HIS A 185 -9.06 -11.43 9.53
C HIS A 185 -7.89 -11.17 8.59
N GLU A 186 -7.17 -12.23 8.25
CA GLU A 186 -6.06 -12.18 7.32
C GLU A 186 -6.32 -13.10 6.12
N THR A 187 -5.93 -12.64 4.94
CA THR A 187 -6.01 -13.40 3.69
C THR A 187 -4.66 -13.33 3.02
N HIS A 188 -4.13 -14.51 2.68
CA HIS A 188 -2.92 -14.65 1.88
C HIS A 188 -3.28 -14.94 0.44
N PHE A 189 -2.50 -14.37 -0.48
CA PHE A 189 -2.59 -14.60 -1.90
C PHE A 189 -1.36 -15.38 -2.36
N SER A 190 -1.57 -16.48 -3.07
CA SER A 190 -0.50 -17.12 -3.82
C SER A 190 -0.06 -16.22 -4.99
N GLU A 191 1.12 -16.50 -5.56
CA GLU A 191 1.56 -15.79 -6.77
C GLU A 191 0.50 -15.86 -7.89
N ASP A 192 -0.15 -17.01 -8.07
CA ASP A 192 -1.17 -17.20 -9.08
C ASP A 192 -2.38 -16.27 -8.81
N GLN A 193 -2.82 -16.18 -7.55
CA GLN A 193 -3.89 -15.27 -7.15
C GLN A 193 -3.51 -13.79 -7.27
N GLU A 194 -2.24 -13.44 -7.10
CA GLU A 194 -1.75 -12.08 -7.37
C GLU A 194 -1.84 -11.74 -8.86
N LEU A 195 -1.43 -12.67 -9.73
CA LEU A 195 -1.51 -12.52 -11.18
C LEU A 195 -2.97 -12.48 -11.67
N GLU A 196 -3.86 -13.30 -11.12
CA GLU A 196 -5.30 -13.23 -11.37
C GLU A 196 -5.87 -11.85 -11.00
N GLN A 197 -5.52 -11.32 -9.83
CA GLN A 197 -5.95 -9.98 -9.41
C GLN A 197 -5.44 -8.87 -10.33
N LEU A 198 -4.26 -9.03 -10.92
CA LEU A 198 -3.71 -8.12 -11.91
C LEU A 198 -4.47 -8.19 -13.24
N ILE A 199 -4.76 -9.41 -13.73
CA ILE A 199 -5.54 -9.63 -14.97
C ILE A 199 -6.96 -9.05 -14.82
N ASP A 200 -7.59 -9.26 -13.65
CA ASP A 200 -8.88 -8.66 -13.27
C ASP A 200 -8.79 -7.12 -13.11
N GLY A 201 -7.58 -6.60 -12.94
CA GLY A 201 -7.23 -5.20 -12.63
C GLY A 201 -7.70 -4.68 -11.30
N LYS A 202 -7.74 -5.56 -10.30
CA LYS A 202 -7.75 -5.16 -8.89
C LYS A 202 -6.41 -4.54 -8.51
N ILE A 203 -5.30 -5.07 -9.05
CA ILE A 203 -3.95 -4.52 -8.88
C ILE A 203 -3.45 -3.97 -10.21
N CYS A 204 -2.74 -2.84 -10.20
CA CYS A 204 -2.28 -2.19 -11.43
C CYS A 204 -1.09 -2.87 -12.11
N PHE A 205 -0.11 -3.34 -11.33
CA PHE A 205 1.05 -4.07 -11.84
C PHE A 205 1.74 -4.86 -10.73
N LYS A 206 2.58 -5.81 -11.13
CA LYS A 206 3.46 -6.60 -10.25
C LYS A 206 4.90 -6.41 -10.71
N VAL A 207 5.81 -6.18 -9.77
CA VAL A 207 7.24 -6.03 -10.05
C VAL A 207 7.97 -7.29 -9.62
N TYR A 208 8.75 -7.85 -10.52
CA TYR A 208 9.71 -8.91 -10.27
C TYR A 208 11.12 -8.33 -10.27
N SER A 209 11.92 -8.73 -9.28
CA SER A 209 13.34 -8.37 -9.17
C SER A 209 14.16 -9.66 -9.21
N PHE A 210 15.13 -9.73 -10.13
CA PHE A 210 15.96 -10.93 -10.32
C PHE A 210 17.42 -10.74 -9.89
N SER A 211 17.80 -9.51 -9.51
CA SER A 211 19.14 -9.20 -9.00
C SER A 211 19.26 -9.56 -7.51
N SER A 212 20.33 -10.29 -7.15
CA SER A 212 20.74 -10.51 -5.76
C SER A 212 21.43 -9.29 -5.14
N GLU A 213 22.02 -8.44 -5.98
CA GLU A 213 22.55 -7.15 -5.56
C GLU A 213 21.40 -6.16 -5.40
N THR A 214 21.33 -5.57 -4.22
CA THR A 214 20.45 -4.43 -3.91
C THR A 214 20.99 -3.22 -4.66
N TYR A 215 20.86 -3.20 -5.99
CA TYR A 215 21.16 -2.03 -6.80
C TYR A 215 20.07 -1.00 -6.53
N ARG A 216 20.19 -0.31 -5.39
CA ARG A 216 19.42 0.88 -5.07
C ARG A 216 19.96 2.00 -5.95
N SER A 217 19.48 2.00 -7.20
CA SER A 217 19.68 3.13 -8.06
C SER A 217 19.11 4.35 -7.35
N THR A 218 19.93 5.38 -7.17
CA THR A 218 19.45 6.71 -6.74
C THR A 218 18.66 7.41 -7.84
N ALA A 219 18.50 6.77 -9.01
CA ALA A 219 17.73 7.29 -10.11
C ALA A 219 16.23 7.12 -9.87
N GLU A 220 15.51 8.23 -9.94
CA GLU A 220 14.05 8.27 -9.75
C GLU A 220 13.28 7.84 -11.02
N ARG A 221 13.96 7.74 -12.17
CA ARG A 221 13.32 7.57 -13.48
C ARG A 221 13.38 6.12 -13.96
N LYS A 222 12.22 5.53 -14.29
CA LYS A 222 12.12 4.19 -14.91
C LYS A 222 12.40 4.30 -16.41
N ILE A 223 13.28 3.48 -16.95
CA ILE A 223 13.49 3.32 -18.40
C ILE A 223 12.85 2.00 -18.79
N ILE A 224 11.68 2.07 -19.43
CA ILE A 224 10.85 0.89 -19.69
C ILE A 224 10.96 0.48 -21.14
N LEU A 225 11.31 -0.78 -21.39
CA LEU A 225 11.16 -1.44 -22.67
C LEU A 225 9.98 -2.42 -22.60
N SER A 226 8.88 -2.04 -23.24
CA SER A 226 7.66 -2.86 -23.33
C SER A 226 7.76 -3.87 -24.47
N GLY A 227 7.27 -5.10 -24.24
CA GLY A 227 7.25 -6.13 -25.27
C GLY A 227 6.58 -7.43 -24.82
N SER A 228 6.23 -8.29 -25.80
CA SER A 228 5.68 -9.61 -25.48
C SER A 228 6.74 -10.59 -24.96
N PHE A 229 8.01 -10.39 -25.35
CA PHE A 229 9.17 -11.21 -24.99
C PHE A 229 8.92 -12.71 -25.11
N ASP A 230 8.45 -13.12 -26.29
CA ASP A 230 8.00 -14.48 -26.59
C ASP A 230 8.68 -14.96 -27.89
N PRO A 231 9.97 -15.34 -27.86
CA PRO A 231 10.86 -15.41 -26.68
C PRO A 231 11.70 -14.13 -26.43
N LEU A 232 12.26 -14.02 -25.23
CA LEU A 232 13.35 -13.09 -24.90
C LEU A 232 14.63 -13.48 -25.67
N HIS A 233 15.36 -12.48 -26.18
CA HIS A 233 16.59 -12.69 -26.97
C HIS A 233 17.54 -11.49 -26.82
N GLU A 234 18.80 -11.64 -27.22
CA GLU A 234 19.85 -10.61 -27.05
C GLU A 234 19.48 -9.23 -27.58
N GLY A 235 18.74 -9.15 -28.70
CA GLY A 235 18.29 -7.87 -29.25
C GLY A 235 17.48 -7.03 -28.27
N HIS A 236 16.66 -7.65 -27.40
CA HIS A 236 15.88 -6.93 -26.39
C HIS A 236 16.78 -6.39 -25.28
N ILE A 237 17.76 -7.18 -24.84
CA ILE A 237 18.74 -6.78 -23.81
C ILE A 237 19.56 -5.59 -24.31
N LYS A 238 20.17 -5.72 -25.49
CA LYS A 238 20.96 -4.66 -26.14
C LYS A 238 20.15 -3.39 -26.36
N LEU A 239 18.87 -3.52 -26.72
CA LEU A 239 18.00 -2.36 -26.91
C LEU A 239 17.77 -1.61 -25.59
N LEU A 240 17.54 -2.33 -24.49
CA LEU A 240 17.36 -1.72 -23.16
C LEU A 240 18.68 -1.10 -22.65
N GLU A 241 19.82 -1.74 -22.89
CA GLU A 241 21.15 -1.19 -22.58
C GLU A 241 21.41 0.13 -23.32
N VAL A 242 21.15 0.15 -24.64
CA VAL A 242 21.30 1.35 -25.47
C VAL A 242 20.35 2.46 -25.01
N ALA A 243 19.08 2.13 -24.75
CA ALA A 243 18.11 3.09 -24.23
C ALA A 243 18.55 3.66 -22.87
N THR A 244 19.13 2.82 -22.00
CA THR A 244 19.66 3.23 -20.69
C THR A 244 20.87 4.17 -20.84
N SER A 245 21.79 3.84 -21.75
CA SER A 245 22.93 4.69 -22.10
C SER A 245 22.50 6.07 -22.62
N ILE A 246 21.48 6.13 -23.48
CA ILE A 246 20.98 7.39 -24.07
C ILE A 246 20.24 8.24 -23.02
N CYS A 247 19.34 7.61 -22.26
CA CYS A 247 18.49 8.31 -21.30
C CYS A 247 19.23 8.73 -20.01
N GLY A 248 20.41 8.13 -19.74
CA GLY A 248 21.20 8.41 -18.55
C GLY A 248 20.49 7.96 -17.27
N ASN A 249 20.66 8.74 -16.19
CA ASN A 249 20.22 8.53 -14.80
C ASN A 249 18.80 7.95 -14.60
N GLY A 250 18.63 6.68 -14.92
CA GLY A 250 17.41 5.89 -14.83
C GLY A 250 17.77 4.42 -14.75
N TYR A 251 16.89 3.61 -14.17
CA TYR A 251 17.12 2.17 -14.08
C TYR A 251 16.31 1.44 -15.17
N PRO A 252 16.89 0.39 -15.77
CA PRO A 252 16.25 -0.39 -16.82
C PRO A 252 15.13 -1.28 -16.26
N CYS A 253 14.01 -1.34 -16.98
CA CYS A 253 12.89 -2.24 -16.69
C CYS A 253 12.38 -2.84 -18.00
N PHE A 254 12.11 -4.14 -17.98
CA PHE A 254 11.25 -4.75 -18.98
C PHE A 254 9.80 -4.63 -18.53
N GLU A 255 8.87 -4.55 -19.48
CA GLU A 255 7.45 -4.55 -19.19
C GLU A 255 6.66 -5.50 -20.10
N ILE A 256 5.82 -6.34 -19.47
CA ILE A 256 4.87 -7.22 -20.14
C ILE A 256 3.47 -6.77 -19.77
N SER A 257 2.68 -6.39 -20.76
CA SER A 257 1.24 -6.19 -20.57
C SER A 257 0.49 -7.52 -20.62
N SER A 258 -0.31 -7.78 -19.59
CA SER A 258 -1.18 -8.96 -19.51
C SER A 258 -2.44 -8.82 -20.35
N VAL A 259 -2.86 -7.62 -20.71
CA VAL A 259 -4.00 -7.34 -21.59
C VAL A 259 -3.53 -6.47 -22.76
N ASN A 260 -3.75 -6.95 -23.99
CA ASN A 260 -3.49 -6.18 -25.21
C ASN A 260 -4.81 -5.90 -25.91
N ALA A 261 -4.93 -4.76 -26.61
CA ALA A 261 -6.17 -4.40 -27.31
C ALA A 261 -6.60 -5.44 -28.36
N ASP A 262 -5.63 -6.08 -29.03
CA ASP A 262 -5.88 -6.97 -30.17
C ASP A 262 -5.82 -8.47 -29.82
N LYS A 263 -5.56 -8.83 -28.56
CA LYS A 263 -5.37 -10.23 -28.14
C LYS A 263 -6.09 -10.52 -26.82
N PRO A 264 -6.53 -11.77 -26.59
CA PRO A 264 -7.05 -12.15 -25.28
C PRO A 264 -5.99 -11.91 -24.19
N PRO A 265 -6.42 -11.65 -22.94
CA PRO A 265 -5.51 -11.56 -21.80
C PRO A 265 -4.62 -12.80 -21.68
N LEU A 266 -3.37 -12.59 -21.29
CA LEU A 266 -2.44 -13.69 -20.99
C LEU A 266 -2.97 -14.52 -19.81
N SER A 267 -2.83 -15.84 -19.91
CA SER A 267 -3.05 -16.70 -18.76
C SER A 267 -1.94 -16.52 -17.73
N VAL A 268 -2.24 -16.88 -16.48
CA VAL A 268 -1.25 -16.93 -15.38
C VAL A 268 -0.03 -17.77 -15.79
N SER A 269 -0.24 -18.93 -16.43
CA SER A 269 0.85 -19.79 -16.89
C SER A 269 1.74 -19.12 -17.94
N GLN A 270 1.15 -18.42 -18.92
CA GLN A 270 1.90 -17.69 -19.94
C GLN A 270 2.75 -16.56 -19.34
N ILE A 271 2.19 -15.82 -18.37
CA ILE A 271 2.94 -14.77 -17.66
C ILE A 271 4.13 -15.39 -16.94
N LYS A 272 3.91 -16.46 -16.18
CA LYS A 272 4.99 -17.14 -15.43
C LYS A 272 6.08 -17.70 -16.35
N ASP A 273 5.70 -18.26 -17.49
CA ASP A 273 6.68 -18.79 -18.45
C ASP A 273 7.51 -17.68 -19.10
N ARG A 274 6.95 -16.49 -19.30
CA ARG A 274 7.71 -15.31 -19.75
C ARG A 274 8.61 -14.76 -18.64
N VAL A 275 8.10 -14.63 -17.41
CA VAL A 275 8.86 -14.19 -16.22
C VAL A 275 10.12 -15.06 -16.01
N LYS A 276 10.00 -16.38 -16.12
CA LYS A 276 11.14 -17.33 -15.99
C LYS A 276 12.28 -17.09 -16.98
N GLN A 277 12.01 -16.48 -18.13
CA GLN A 277 13.06 -16.19 -19.12
C GLN A 277 13.99 -15.09 -18.62
N PHE A 278 13.46 -14.10 -17.89
CA PHE A 278 14.23 -13.01 -17.31
C PHE A 278 15.08 -13.47 -16.13
N GLU A 279 14.54 -14.37 -15.30
CA GLU A 279 15.29 -15.00 -14.21
C GLU A 279 16.52 -15.76 -14.73
N LYS A 280 16.37 -16.51 -15.83
CA LYS A 280 17.48 -17.24 -16.47
C LYS A 280 18.50 -16.34 -17.14
N ALA A 281 18.07 -15.18 -17.65
CA ALA A 281 18.94 -14.26 -18.37
C ALA A 281 19.94 -13.57 -17.45
N GLY A 282 19.64 -13.38 -16.15
CA GLY A 282 20.54 -12.78 -15.16
C GLY A 282 20.84 -11.28 -15.35
N GLU A 283 20.52 -10.72 -16.52
CA GLU A 283 20.81 -9.34 -16.93
C GLU A 283 19.63 -8.37 -16.68
N ALA A 284 18.44 -8.87 -16.31
CA ALA A 284 17.26 -8.05 -16.09
C ALA A 284 17.13 -7.65 -14.61
N HIS A 285 17.37 -6.37 -14.29
CA HIS A 285 17.22 -5.87 -12.92
C HIS A 285 15.76 -5.93 -12.45
N TYR A 286 14.81 -5.50 -13.29
CA TYR A 286 13.38 -5.50 -12.97
C TYR A 286 12.51 -5.88 -14.18
N LEU A 287 11.46 -6.66 -13.91
CA LEU A 287 10.36 -6.93 -14.84
C LEU A 287 9.05 -6.45 -14.23
N ILE A 288 8.34 -5.61 -14.96
CA ILE A 288 7.00 -5.14 -14.60
C ILE A 288 6.00 -5.96 -15.41
N VAL A 289 5.06 -6.61 -14.74
CA VAL A 289 3.85 -7.13 -15.39
C VAL A 289 2.74 -6.13 -15.14
N SER A 290 2.15 -5.57 -16.19
CA SER A 290 1.05 -4.60 -16.11
C SER A 290 -0.27 -5.24 -16.51
N ARG A 291 -1.41 -4.63 -16.12
CA ARG A 291 -2.68 -4.96 -16.78
C ARG A 291 -2.71 -4.46 -18.22
N LEU A 292 -2.51 -3.16 -18.40
CA LEU A 292 -2.42 -2.47 -19.68
C LEU A 292 -1.04 -1.83 -19.75
N ASP A 293 -0.52 -1.57 -20.95
CA ASP A 293 0.74 -0.84 -21.10
C ASP A 293 0.69 0.41 -20.23
N MET A 294 1.72 0.61 -19.40
CA MET A 294 1.80 1.75 -18.47
C MET A 294 1.72 3.14 -19.16
N TYR A 295 1.77 3.18 -20.49
CA TYR A 295 1.73 4.37 -21.34
C TYR A 295 0.41 4.53 -22.12
N TYR A 296 -0.49 3.54 -22.11
CA TYR A 296 -1.85 3.75 -22.58
C TYR A 296 -2.64 4.48 -21.49
N VAL A 297 -2.53 5.81 -21.49
CA VAL A 297 -3.61 6.65 -20.96
C VAL A 297 -4.76 6.47 -21.94
N SER A 298 -5.79 5.70 -21.55
CA SER A 298 -7.07 5.80 -22.23
C SER A 298 -7.52 7.25 -22.13
N VAL A 299 -7.45 7.97 -23.24
CA VAL A 299 -8.19 9.22 -23.43
C VAL A 299 -9.66 8.82 -23.60
N GLU A 300 -10.26 8.34 -22.51
CA GLU A 300 -11.71 8.31 -22.32
C GLU A 300 -11.94 9.34 -21.22
N GLY A 301 -12.32 10.58 -21.50
CA GLY A 301 -13.47 11.03 -22.26
C GLY A 301 -14.03 12.17 -21.40
N SER A 302 -14.14 13.34 -22.02
CA SER A 302 -14.70 14.60 -21.49
C SER A 302 -15.89 14.46 -20.55
#